data_AF-A0A344TGN5-F1
#
_entry.id   AF-A0A344TGN5-F1
#
_cell.length_a   1.000
_cell.length_b   1.000
_cell.length_c   1.000
_cell.angle_alpha   90.00
_cell.angle_beta   90.00
_cell.angle_gamma   90.00
#
_symmetry.space_group_name_H-M   'P 1'
#
loop_
_entity.id
_entity.type
_entity.pdbx_description
1 polymer ?
#
loop_
_entity_poly.entity_id
_entity_poly.type
_entity_poly.pdbx_seq_one_letter_code
_entity_poly.pdbx_strand_id
1 'polypeptide(L)'
;MVDTTIQDKLLRLGYSQLWLDNGILTIDSLNQQMKELELGEDDNIEHYRYQTFINYFASQAFFDNHSLKQILEILQSDNDKTMAGSATVGLLRKSSLTDEQFNTVADFLKTFGDWATKQVNRAKQKRVKP
;
A
#
# COMPACT_ATOMS: atom_id res chain seq x y z
N MET A 1 -6.46 16.10 -27.05
CA MET A 1 -6.05 15.39 -25.82
C MET A 1 -6.73 16.10 -24.68
N VAL A 2 -7.58 15.41 -23.93
CA VAL A 2 -8.26 16.00 -22.77
C VAL A 2 -7.18 16.24 -21.72
N ASP A 3 -7.02 17.48 -21.29
CA ASP A 3 -6.12 17.81 -20.19
C ASP A 3 -6.78 17.35 -18.89
N THR A 4 -6.62 16.05 -18.61
CA THR A 4 -7.29 15.40 -17.49
C THR A 4 -6.70 15.90 -16.18
N THR A 5 -7.53 16.54 -15.36
CA THR A 5 -7.13 17.03 -14.04
C THR A 5 -6.59 15.89 -13.17
N ILE A 6 -5.70 16.20 -12.21
CA ILE A 6 -5.13 15.22 -11.28
C ILE A 6 -6.23 14.41 -10.57
N GLN A 7 -7.33 15.06 -10.20
CA GLN A 7 -8.44 14.41 -9.52
C GLN A 7 -9.11 13.31 -10.36
N ASP A 8 -9.27 13.52 -11.66
CA ASP A 8 -9.85 12.50 -12.55
C ASP A 8 -8.89 11.32 -12.73
N LYS A 9 -7.59 11.58 -12.82
CA LYS A 9 -6.56 10.52 -12.87
C LYS A 9 -6.57 9.66 -11.61
N LEU A 10 -6.65 10.28 -10.44
CA LEU A 10 -6.78 9.56 -9.16
C LEU A 10 -8.03 8.68 -9.17
N LEU A 11 -9.18 9.23 -9.58
CA LEU A 11 -10.44 8.49 -9.64
C LEU A 11 -10.36 7.28 -10.58
N ARG A 12 -9.79 7.45 -11.78
CA ARG A 12 -9.67 6.39 -12.79
C ARG A 12 -8.79 5.22 -12.33
N LEU A 13 -7.71 5.49 -11.58
CA LEU A 13 -6.83 4.46 -11.02
C LEU A 13 -7.26 3.98 -9.62
N GLY A 14 -8.36 4.54 -9.08
CA GLY A 14 -8.90 4.18 -7.77
C GLY A 14 -8.09 4.69 -6.58
N TYR A 15 -7.24 5.71 -6.77
CA TYR A 15 -6.53 6.38 -5.70
C TYR A 15 -7.42 7.39 -4.97
N SER A 16 -7.20 7.53 -3.65
CA SER A 16 -7.68 8.68 -2.90
C SER A 16 -6.64 9.80 -2.89
N GLN A 17 -7.06 11.03 -2.57
CA GLN A 17 -6.15 12.18 -2.48
C GLN A 17 -5.04 11.97 -1.43
N LEU A 18 -5.30 11.17 -0.39
CA LEU A 18 -4.34 10.82 0.65
C LEU A 18 -3.05 10.19 0.09
N TRP A 19 -3.10 9.52 -1.05
CA TRP A 19 -1.89 8.91 -1.63
C TRP A 19 -0.86 9.97 -2.05
N LEU A 20 -1.31 11.09 -2.61
CA LEU A 20 -0.46 12.21 -2.97
C LEU A 20 -0.05 13.01 -1.73
N ASP A 21 -1.01 13.29 -0.84
CA ASP A 21 -0.76 14.10 0.35
C ASP A 21 0.28 13.47 1.28
N ASN A 22 0.36 12.14 1.30
CA ASN A 22 1.33 11.38 2.07
C ASN A 22 2.60 11.01 1.29
N GLY A 23 2.73 11.47 0.04
CA GLY A 23 3.89 11.21 -0.81
C GLY A 23 4.12 9.74 -1.19
N ILE A 24 3.12 8.87 -0.99
CA ILE A 24 3.17 7.46 -1.39
C ILE A 24 3.08 7.35 -2.92
N LEU A 25 2.24 8.19 -3.51
CA LEU A 25 2.12 8.41 -4.94
C LEU A 25 2.70 9.79 -5.28
N THR A 26 3.38 9.88 -6.41
CA THR A 26 3.84 11.16 -6.97
C THR A 26 3.00 11.52 -8.19
N ILE A 27 2.97 12.81 -8.57
CA ILE A 27 2.29 13.26 -9.78
C ILE A 27 2.90 12.59 -11.03
N ASP A 28 4.22 12.41 -11.06
CA ASP A 28 4.91 11.78 -12.18
C ASP A 28 4.54 10.30 -12.31
N SER A 29 4.53 9.55 -11.20
CA SER A 29 4.09 8.15 -11.22
C SER A 29 2.62 8.02 -11.57
N LEU A 30 1.76 8.93 -11.09
CA LEU A 30 0.33 8.94 -11.46
C LEU A 30 0.16 9.16 -12.97
N ASN A 31 0.88 10.13 -13.54
CA ASN A 31 0.84 10.40 -14.97
C ASN A 31 1.35 9.22 -15.81
N GLN A 32 2.37 8.51 -15.31
CA GLN A 32 2.90 7.33 -15.98
C GLN A 32 1.89 6.16 -15.97
N GLN A 33 1.34 5.83 -14.81
CA GLN A 33 0.33 4.77 -14.67
C GLN A 33 -0.93 5.04 -15.51
N MET A 34 -1.34 6.31 -15.62
CA MET A 34 -2.46 6.68 -16.50
C MET A 34 -2.18 6.39 -17.98
N LYS A 35 -0.95 6.59 -18.44
CA LYS A 35 -0.57 6.26 -19.82
C LYS A 35 -0.60 4.76 -20.05
N GLU A 36 -0.09 3.98 -19.09
CA GLU A 36 -0.09 2.51 -19.14
C GLU A 36 -1.53 1.97 -19.21
N LEU A 37 -2.44 2.53 -18.40
CA LEU A 37 -3.87 2.19 -18.43
C LEU A 37 -4.51 2.56 -19.77
N GLU A 38 -4.19 3.72 -20.34
CA GLU A 38 -4.73 4.17 -21.64
C GLU A 38 -4.21 3.35 -22.82
N LEU A 39 -3.02 2.77 -22.71
CA LEU A 39 -2.44 1.87 -23.70
C LEU A 39 -2.95 0.42 -23.55
N GLY A 40 -3.69 0.11 -22.48
CA GLY A 40 -4.20 -1.24 -22.20
C GLY A 40 -3.11 -2.22 -21.78
N GLU A 41 -2.04 -1.73 -21.15
CA GLU A 41 -0.94 -2.58 -20.67
C GLU A 41 -1.31 -3.36 -19.40
N ASP A 42 -2.13 -2.76 -18.52
CA ASP A 42 -2.75 -3.45 -17.38
C ASP A 42 -4.15 -2.85 -17.10
N ASP A 43 -5.18 -3.67 -17.25
CA ASP A 43 -6.57 -3.27 -17.01
C ASP A 43 -6.96 -3.35 -15.51
N ASN A 44 -6.09 -3.94 -14.68
CA ASN A 44 -6.38 -4.19 -13.26
C ASN A 44 -5.86 -3.02 -12.42
N ILE A 45 -6.75 -2.05 -12.17
CA ILE A 45 -6.37 -0.81 -11.48
C ILE A 45 -5.76 -1.02 -10.08
N GLU A 46 -6.11 -2.12 -9.41
CA GLU A 46 -5.54 -2.51 -8.12
C GLU A 46 -4.06 -2.89 -8.19
N HIS A 47 -3.56 -3.36 -9.35
CA HIS A 47 -2.15 -3.65 -9.53
C HIS A 47 -1.29 -2.39 -9.45
N TYR A 48 -1.76 -1.27 -10.02
CA TYR A 48 -1.07 0.02 -9.91
C TYR A 48 -0.96 0.46 -8.44
N ARG A 49 -2.05 0.35 -7.68
CA ARG A 49 -2.08 0.74 -6.27
C ARG A 49 -1.17 -0.17 -5.43
N TYR A 50 -1.26 -1.48 -5.65
CA TYR A 50 -0.38 -2.45 -5.02
C TYR A 50 1.09 -2.15 -5.30
N GLN A 51 1.44 -1.97 -6.59
CA GLN A 51 2.82 -1.73 -7.00
C GLN A 51 3.36 -0.41 -6.45
N THR A 52 2.53 0.63 -6.38
CA THR A 52 2.87 1.90 -5.74
C THR A 52 3.26 1.69 -4.27
N PHE A 53 2.49 0.91 -3.51
CA PHE A 53 2.88 0.56 -2.14
C PHE A 53 4.18 -0.23 -2.07
N ILE A 54 4.36 -1.24 -2.93
CA ILE A 54 5.59 -2.05 -2.94
C ILE A 54 6.82 -1.18 -3.23
N ASN A 55 6.72 -0.28 -4.22
CA ASN A 55 7.78 0.66 -4.56
C ASN A 55 8.08 1.62 -3.39
N TYR A 56 7.03 2.17 -2.77
CA TYR A 56 7.17 3.02 -1.60
C TYR A 56 7.83 2.27 -0.43
N PHE A 57 7.37 1.07 -0.10
CA PHE A 57 7.99 0.27 0.96
C PHE A 57 9.43 -0.10 0.65
N ALA A 58 9.79 -0.32 -0.61
CA ALA A 58 11.16 -0.59 -1.02
C ALA A 58 12.07 0.64 -0.85
N SER A 59 11.56 1.85 -1.10
CA SER A 59 12.31 3.10 -0.93
C SER A 59 12.46 3.53 0.53
N GLN A 60 11.57 3.09 1.42
CA GLN A 60 11.66 3.39 2.86
C GLN A 60 12.65 2.46 3.57
N ALA A 61 13.72 3.05 4.12
CA ALA A 61 14.65 2.39 5.03
C ALA A 61 13.98 2.12 6.38
N PHE A 62 13.29 3.12 6.92
CA PHE A 62 12.58 3.09 8.20
C PHE A 62 11.22 3.75 8.06
N PHE A 63 10.31 3.43 8.97
CA PHE A 63 9.02 4.11 9.10
C PHE A 63 8.98 4.77 10.47
N ASP A 64 8.64 6.05 10.53
CA ASP A 64 8.19 6.64 11.78
C ASP A 64 6.72 6.27 12.04
N ASN A 65 6.27 6.47 13.28
CA ASN A 65 4.91 6.09 13.70
C ASN A 65 3.81 6.88 12.99
N HIS A 66 4.09 8.12 12.58
CA HIS A 66 3.13 8.98 11.90
C HIS A 66 2.91 8.48 10.47
N SER A 67 4.00 8.31 9.72
CA SER A 67 4.02 7.73 8.37
C SER A 67 3.35 6.35 8.36
N LEU A 68 3.64 5.50 9.36
CA LEU A 68 3.01 4.18 9.48
C LEU A 68 1.50 4.29 9.65
N LYS A 69 1.02 5.18 10.52
CA LYS A 69 -0.42 5.40 10.74
C LYS A 69 -1.11 5.84 9.45
N GLN A 70 -0.51 6.76 8.70
CA GLN A 70 -1.05 7.25 7.43
C GLN A 70 -1.16 6.15 6.37
N ILE A 71 -0.15 5.28 6.29
CA ILE A 71 -0.19 4.09 5.41
C ILE A 71 -1.36 3.18 5.79
N LEU A 72 -1.55 2.89 7.08
CA LEU A 72 -2.65 2.04 7.55
C LEU A 72 -4.02 2.67 7.29
N GLU A 73 -4.16 3.99 7.43
CA GLU A 73 -5.38 4.72 7.10
C GLU A 73 -5.73 4.61 5.61
N ILE A 74 -4.73 4.77 4.74
CA ILE A 74 -4.91 4.59 3.30
C ILE A 74 -5.37 3.16 2.99
N LEU A 75 -4.67 2.15 3.51
CA LEU A 75 -5.02 0.73 3.34
C LEU A 75 -6.42 0.41 3.89
N GLN A 76 -6.81 1.01 5.00
CA GLN A 76 -8.15 0.84 5.58
C GLN A 76 -9.23 1.41 4.67
N SER A 77 -8.97 2.57 4.05
CA SER A 77 -9.90 3.27 3.18
C SER A 77 -9.95 2.74 1.74
N ASP A 78 -8.98 1.90 1.31
CA ASP A 78 -8.95 1.38 -0.06
C ASP A 78 -10.19 0.52 -0.36
N ASN A 79 -10.73 0.70 -1.56
CA ASN A 79 -11.92 -0.01 -2.03
C ASN A 79 -11.64 -1.50 -2.25
N ASP A 80 -10.40 -1.87 -2.57
CA ASP A 80 -9.98 -3.25 -2.75
C ASP A 80 -9.34 -3.79 -1.47
N LYS A 81 -10.12 -4.56 -0.70
CA LYS A 81 -9.64 -5.18 0.55
C LYS A 81 -8.62 -6.30 0.32
N THR A 82 -8.64 -6.96 -0.83
CA THR A 82 -7.66 -8.01 -1.17
C THR A 82 -6.31 -7.37 -1.44
N MET A 83 -6.28 -6.28 -2.20
CA MET A 83 -5.09 -5.47 -2.46
C MET A 83 -4.55 -4.90 -1.15
N ALA A 84 -5.40 -4.25 -0.34
CA ALA A 84 -4.98 -3.65 0.93
C ALA A 84 -4.42 -4.70 1.91
N GLY A 85 -5.06 -5.86 2.04
CA GLY A 85 -4.54 -6.96 2.84
C GLY A 85 -3.18 -7.46 2.33
N SER A 86 -3.02 -7.58 1.02
CA SER A 86 -1.76 -8.01 0.40
C SER A 86 -0.63 -7.00 0.59
N ALA A 87 -0.90 -5.70 0.42
CA ALA A 87 0.06 -4.64 0.70
C ALA A 87 0.45 -4.60 2.18
N THR A 88 -0.52 -4.78 3.09
CA THR A 88 -0.27 -4.88 4.54
C THR A 88 0.66 -6.07 4.87
N VAL A 89 0.51 -7.21 4.19
CA VAL A 89 1.45 -8.34 4.33
C VAL A 89 2.86 -7.96 3.88
N GLY A 90 2.97 -7.19 2.79
CA GLY A 90 4.25 -6.63 2.32
C GLY A 90 4.91 -5.75 3.38
N LEU A 91 4.15 -4.82 3.96
CA LEU A 91 4.59 -3.94 5.04
C LEU A 91 5.02 -4.72 6.28
N LEU A 92 4.21 -5.70 6.73
CA LEU A 92 4.50 -6.52 7.92
C LEU A 92 5.83 -7.28 7.82
N ARG A 93 6.30 -7.57 6.60
CA ARG A 93 7.56 -8.29 6.34
C ARG A 93 8.79 -7.38 6.35
N LYS A 94 8.63 -6.06 6.49
CA LYS A 94 9.76 -5.14 6.61
C LYS A 94 10.49 -5.37 7.93
N SER A 95 11.77 -5.73 7.83
CA SER A 95 12.64 -5.95 8.99
C SER A 95 12.92 -4.67 9.78
N SER A 96 12.74 -3.50 9.17
CA SER A 96 12.97 -2.20 9.79
C SER A 96 11.86 -1.72 10.73
N LEU A 97 10.72 -2.42 10.78
CA LEU A 97 9.67 -2.11 11.77
C LEU A 97 10.20 -2.42 13.17
N THR A 98 9.93 -1.54 14.14
CA THR A 98 10.12 -1.86 15.56
C THR A 98 9.11 -2.94 16.00
N ASP A 99 9.29 -3.52 17.18
CA ASP A 99 8.34 -4.52 17.69
C ASP A 99 6.94 -3.94 17.92
N GLU A 100 6.87 -2.69 18.39
CA GLU A 100 5.61 -1.98 18.54
C GLU A 100 4.91 -1.78 17.19
N GLN A 101 5.64 -1.25 16.20
CA GLN A 101 5.13 -1.04 14.84
C GLN A 101 4.69 -2.36 14.19
N PHE A 102 5.49 -3.41 14.34
CA PHE A 102 5.15 -4.74 13.84
C PHE A 102 3.84 -5.24 14.45
N ASN A 103 3.65 -5.08 15.77
CA ASN A 103 2.41 -5.48 16.43
C ASN A 103 1.22 -4.65 15.94
N THR A 104 1.37 -3.34 15.76
CA THR A 104 0.33 -2.48 15.17
C THR A 104 -0.08 -2.95 13.78
N VAL A 105 0.88 -3.21 12.88
CA VAL A 105 0.60 -3.71 11.53
C VAL A 105 -0.02 -5.11 11.58
N ALA A 106 0.44 -5.97 12.49
CA ALA A 106 -0.10 -7.32 12.65
C ALA A 106 -1.56 -7.31 13.12
N ASP A 107 -1.91 -6.44 14.06
CA ASP A 107 -3.27 -6.32 14.57
C ASP A 107 -4.21 -5.73 13.52
N PHE A 108 -3.72 -4.73 12.77
CA PHE A 108 -4.44 -4.23 11.59
C PHE A 108 -4.64 -5.33 10.53
N LEU A 109 -3.60 -6.12 10.20
CA LEU A 109 -3.73 -7.17 9.20
C LEU A 109 -4.80 -8.20 9.56
N LYS A 110 -4.96 -8.55 10.85
CA LYS A 110 -5.99 -9.51 11.29
C LYS A 110 -7.42 -9.06 10.97
N THR A 111 -7.67 -7.76 10.78
CA THR A 111 -9.01 -7.27 10.42
C THR A 111 -9.45 -7.72 9.02
N PHE A 112 -8.54 -8.23 8.19
CA PHE A 112 -8.84 -8.81 6.87
C PHE A 112 -9.30 -10.28 6.93
N GLY A 113 -9.37 -10.89 8.12
CA GLY A 113 -9.93 -12.22 8.37
C GLY A 113 -8.91 -13.34 8.57
N ASP A 114 -9.38 -14.59 8.60
CA ASP A 114 -8.60 -15.76 9.04
C ASP A 114 -7.32 -16.01 8.23
N TRP A 115 -7.35 -15.72 6.92
CA TRP A 115 -6.19 -15.89 6.06
C TRP A 115 -5.03 -14.98 6.50
N ALA A 116 -5.34 -13.77 6.99
CA ALA A 116 -4.37 -12.79 7.44
C ALA A 116 -3.72 -13.22 8.76
N THR A 117 -4.47 -13.85 9.67
CA THR A 117 -3.93 -14.44 10.91
C THR A 117 -2.82 -15.44 10.62
N LYS A 118 -2.97 -16.27 9.57
CA LYS A 118 -1.91 -17.19 9.13
C LYS A 118 -0.64 -16.44 8.68
N GLN A 119 -0.79 -15.30 8.00
CA GLN A 119 0.36 -14.49 7.58
C GLN A 119 1.07 -13.84 8.78
N VAL A 120 0.31 -13.32 9.76
CA VAL A 120 0.86 -12.78 11.00
C VAL A 120 1.68 -13.82 11.76
N ASN A 121 1.15 -15.03 11.93
CA ASN A 121 1.85 -16.11 12.63
C ASN A 121 3.17 -16.48 11.93
N ARG A 122 3.16 -16.55 10.59
CA ARG A 122 4.38 -16.79 9.80
C ARG A 122 5.40 -15.66 9.97
N ALA A 123 4.95 -14.40 9.97
CA ALA A 123 5.83 -13.25 10.15
C ALA A 123 6.46 -13.23 11.56
N LYS A 124 5.68 -13.51 12.60
CA LYS A 124 6.16 -13.64 13.99
C LYS A 124 7.25 -14.70 14.12
N GLN A 125 7.04 -15.89 13.53
CA GLN A 125 8.04 -16.96 13.56
C GLN A 125 9.35 -16.57 12.88
N LYS A 126 9.30 -15.79 11.80
CA LYS A 126 10.51 -15.30 11.12
C LYS A 126 11.24 -14.23 11.92
N ARG A 127 10.51 -13.37 12.63
CA ARG A 127 11.07 -12.26 13.43
C ARG A 127 11.81 -12.74 14.68
N VAL A 128 11.38 -13.87 15.26
CA VAL A 128 11.99 -14.47 16.46
C VAL A 128 13.23 -15.31 16.11
N LYS A 129 13.41 -15.71 14.85
CA LYS A 129 14.60 -16.46 14.43
C LYS A 129 15.78 -15.48 14.27
N PRO A 130 16.86 -15.65 15.05
CA PRO A 130 18.07 -14.83 14.95
C PRO A 130 18.77 -14.99 13.59
#